data_AF-A0A420XV12-F1
#
_entry.id   AF-A0A420XV12-F1
#
_cell.length_a   1.000
_cell.length_b   1.000
_cell.length_c   1.000
_cell.angle_alpha   90.00
_cell.angle_beta   90.00
_cell.angle_gamma   90.00
#
_symmetry.space_group_name_H-M   'P 1'
#
loop_
_entity.id
_entity.type
_entity.pdbx_description
1 polymer ?
#
loop_
_entity_poly.entity_id
_entity_poly.type
_entity_poly.pdbx_seq_one_letter_code
_entity_poly.pdbx_strand_id
1 'polypeptide(L)'
;MSTRLRRPAAGLLAAATATALLAGCGPDDVTQPDLESTLASSFARLYVRQQQLLGRPGLSPDALAVRARCDKPGAGANRGAGAWTCTVTWFGPDGTPLEADYELQAKAGGCFTAAGQPAVVGAPRLEAPDGGRFVNPVAAIDACYLPGAEARAAA
;
A
#
# COMPACT_ATOMS: atom_id res chain seq x y z
N MET A 1 -73.25 20.41 -17.57
CA MET A 1 -72.12 20.24 -18.51
C MET A 1 -71.07 21.27 -18.18
N SER A 2 -69.79 20.89 -18.36
CA SER A 2 -68.57 21.70 -18.18
C SER A 2 -68.06 21.81 -16.74
N THR A 3 -66.80 21.57 -16.35
CA THR A 3 -65.61 20.91 -16.94
C THR A 3 -64.70 20.62 -15.73
N ARG A 4 -64.15 19.40 -15.60
CA ARG A 4 -63.18 19.07 -14.53
C ARG A 4 -61.84 19.77 -14.83
N LEU A 5 -61.35 20.63 -13.94
CA LEU A 5 -59.94 21.04 -13.92
C LEU A 5 -59.19 20.26 -12.85
N ARG A 6 -58.24 19.43 -13.30
CA ARG A 6 -57.26 18.73 -12.48
C ARG A 6 -56.19 19.75 -12.05
N ARG A 7 -55.92 19.84 -10.74
CA ARG A 7 -54.78 20.59 -10.20
C ARG A 7 -53.49 19.77 -10.40
N PRO A 8 -52.43 20.33 -11.00
CA PRO A 8 -51.13 19.66 -11.07
C PRO A 8 -50.24 20.07 -9.89
N ALA A 9 -49.10 19.38 -9.82
CA ALA A 9 -47.91 19.66 -9.01
C ALA A 9 -47.94 19.10 -7.57
N ALA A 10 -47.62 17.80 -7.51
CA ALA A 10 -46.92 17.22 -6.37
C ALA A 10 -45.57 17.93 -6.20
N GLY A 11 -45.45 18.70 -5.12
CA GLY A 11 -44.15 19.07 -4.57
C GLY A 11 -43.89 18.20 -3.36
N LEU A 12 -42.75 17.50 -3.32
CA LEU A 12 -42.09 17.12 -2.07
C LEU A 12 -40.68 16.59 -2.38
N LEU A 13 -39.73 17.50 -2.16
CA LEU A 13 -38.47 17.31 -1.41
C LEU A 13 -37.34 16.45 -2.00
N ALA A 14 -36.35 17.20 -2.48
CA ALA A 14 -34.92 16.93 -2.58
C ALA A 14 -34.34 15.99 -1.51
N ALA A 15 -33.63 14.96 -1.97
CA ALA A 15 -32.48 14.38 -1.29
C ALA A 15 -31.68 13.53 -2.29
N ALA A 16 -30.76 14.14 -3.03
CA ALA A 16 -29.65 13.41 -3.64
C ALA A 16 -28.38 13.96 -3.01
N THR A 17 -27.88 13.22 -2.02
CA THR A 17 -26.59 13.45 -1.38
C THR A 17 -25.52 13.55 -2.45
N ALA A 18 -24.86 14.70 -2.53
CA ALA A 18 -23.63 14.86 -3.29
C ALA A 18 -22.58 13.95 -2.66
N THR A 19 -22.30 12.80 -3.29
CA THR A 19 -21.07 12.06 -3.05
C THR A 19 -19.94 12.89 -3.64
N ALA A 20 -19.34 13.73 -2.81
CA ALA A 20 -18.04 14.31 -3.11
C ALA A 20 -17.03 13.16 -3.20
N LEU A 21 -16.76 12.71 -4.43
CA LEU A 21 -15.54 11.98 -4.72
C LEU A 21 -14.40 12.96 -4.41
N LEU A 22 -13.76 12.79 -3.25
CA LEU A 22 -12.43 13.33 -3.00
C LEU A 22 -11.45 12.56 -3.91
N ALA A 23 -11.50 12.82 -5.21
CA ALA A 23 -10.38 12.57 -6.08
C ALA A 23 -9.27 13.50 -5.57
N GLY A 24 -8.30 12.93 -4.86
CA GLY A 24 -7.18 13.67 -4.29
C GLY A 24 -6.41 14.39 -5.39
N CYS A 25 -6.71 15.66 -5.62
CA CYS A 25 -5.83 16.61 -6.26
C CYS A 25 -4.79 17.05 -5.21
N GLY A 26 -3.78 16.23 -5.00
CA GLY A 26 -2.52 16.58 -4.33
C GLY A 26 -1.39 16.36 -5.33
N PRO A 27 -0.24 17.05 -5.19
CA PRO A 27 0.78 17.13 -6.23
C PRO A 27 1.17 15.74 -6.76
N ASP A 28 1.07 15.61 -8.09
CA ASP A 28 1.07 14.40 -8.91
C ASP A 28 2.38 13.58 -8.94
N ASP A 29 3.25 13.75 -7.96
CA ASP A 29 4.62 13.25 -8.06
C ASP A 29 4.92 12.19 -7.01
N VAL A 30 4.76 10.93 -7.41
CA VAL A 30 5.39 9.79 -6.73
C VAL A 30 6.88 10.10 -6.61
N THR A 31 7.43 10.15 -5.41
CA THR A 31 8.87 10.32 -5.21
C THR A 31 9.51 9.03 -4.73
N GLN A 32 10.80 8.87 -4.99
CA GLN A 32 11.57 7.75 -4.46
C GLN A 32 11.52 7.68 -2.92
N PRO A 33 11.76 8.76 -2.16
CA PRO A 33 11.68 8.72 -0.70
C PRO A 33 10.31 8.28 -0.16
N ASP A 34 9.22 8.71 -0.80
CA ASP A 34 7.87 8.30 -0.39
C ASP A 34 7.66 6.79 -0.58
N LEU A 35 8.12 6.25 -1.72
CA LEU A 35 8.05 4.82 -2.00
C LEU A 35 8.91 4.02 -1.03
N GLU A 36 10.15 4.44 -0.79
CA GLU A 36 11.09 3.74 0.09
C GLU A 36 10.58 3.69 1.53
N SER A 37 10.16 4.84 2.08
CA SER A 37 9.64 4.93 3.45
C SER A 37 8.36 4.11 3.62
N THR A 38 7.45 4.19 2.66
CA THR A 38 6.16 3.49 2.73
C THR A 38 6.30 2.00 2.52
N LEU A 39 7.15 1.56 1.57
CA LEU A 39 7.44 0.16 1.34
C LEU A 39 8.14 -0.46 2.55
N ALA A 40 9.19 0.18 3.08
CA ALA A 40 9.92 -0.33 4.23
C ALA A 40 9.01 -0.47 5.47
N SER A 41 8.23 0.56 5.79
CA SER A 41 7.34 0.51 6.95
C SER A 41 6.19 -0.51 6.79
N SER A 42 5.68 -0.67 5.57
CA SER A 42 4.62 -1.65 5.28
C SER A 42 5.17 -3.07 5.34
N PHE A 43 6.33 -3.32 4.73
CA PHE A 43 7.02 -4.60 4.81
C PHE A 43 7.29 -5.01 6.27
N ALA A 44 7.82 -4.10 7.10
CA ALA A 44 8.12 -4.40 8.50
C ALA A 44 6.88 -4.91 9.27
N ARG A 45 5.73 -4.24 9.12
CA ARG A 45 4.47 -4.66 9.76
C ARG A 45 3.95 -5.99 9.21
N LEU A 46 4.00 -6.17 7.89
CA LEU A 46 3.50 -7.36 7.22
C LEU A 46 4.39 -8.58 7.47
N TYR A 47 5.71 -8.39 7.59
CA TYR A 47 6.65 -9.45 7.93
C TYR A 47 6.43 -9.95 9.36
N VAL A 48 6.28 -9.04 10.34
CA VAL A 48 5.89 -9.43 11.70
C VAL A 48 4.59 -10.22 11.70
N ARG A 49 3.58 -9.78 10.93
CA ARG A 49 2.32 -10.51 10.79
C ARG A 49 2.51 -11.89 10.17
N GLN A 50 3.35 -12.03 9.16
CA GLN A 50 3.69 -13.31 8.55
C GLN A 50 4.29 -14.25 9.61
N GLN A 51 5.27 -13.78 10.39
CA GLN A 51 5.94 -14.60 11.40
C GLN A 51 4.96 -15.03 12.51
N GLN A 52 4.03 -14.16 12.92
CA GLN A 52 2.94 -14.54 13.83
C GLN A 52 2.06 -15.67 13.26
N LEU A 53 1.67 -15.57 11.98
CA LEU A 53 0.87 -16.61 11.31
C LEU A 53 1.64 -17.92 11.13
N LEU A 54 2.97 -17.86 11.04
CA LEU A 54 3.87 -19.02 11.02
C LEU A 54 4.18 -19.57 12.44
N GLY A 55 3.54 -19.06 13.49
CA GLY A 55 3.76 -19.52 14.86
C GLY A 55 5.08 -19.04 15.48
N ARG A 56 5.66 -17.96 14.97
CA ARG A 56 6.92 -17.35 15.45
C ARG A 56 6.66 -15.94 16.02
N PRO A 57 6.00 -15.81 17.19
CA PRO A 57 5.72 -14.51 17.79
C PRO A 57 6.99 -13.89 18.41
N GLY A 58 6.91 -12.61 18.79
CA GLY A 58 7.96 -11.91 19.55
C GLY A 58 8.82 -10.94 18.73
N LEU A 59 8.59 -10.84 17.42
CA LEU A 59 9.23 -9.81 16.58
C LEU A 59 8.46 -8.49 16.65
N SER A 60 9.19 -7.38 16.71
CA SER A 60 8.66 -6.04 16.51
C SER A 60 9.15 -5.48 15.16
N PRO A 61 8.38 -4.58 14.51
CA PRO A 61 8.82 -3.96 13.26
C PRO A 61 10.18 -3.25 13.36
N ASP A 62 10.45 -2.60 14.50
CA ASP A 62 11.68 -1.83 14.72
C ASP A 62 12.93 -2.73 14.79
N ALA A 63 12.79 -3.96 15.29
CA ALA A 63 13.89 -4.91 15.40
C ALA A 63 14.40 -5.42 14.04
N LEU A 64 13.59 -5.32 12.98
CA LEU A 64 13.94 -5.80 11.64
C LEU A 64 14.90 -4.85 10.89
N ALA A 65 15.03 -3.60 11.36
CA ALA A 65 15.80 -2.53 10.71
C ALA A 65 15.55 -2.40 9.19
N VAL A 66 14.30 -2.58 8.76
CA VAL A 66 13.94 -2.63 7.33
C VAL A 66 14.36 -1.36 6.60
N ARG A 67 14.95 -1.52 5.43
CA ARG A 67 15.20 -0.44 4.46
C ARG A 67 14.70 -0.86 3.10
N ALA A 68 14.28 0.12 2.30
CA ALA A 68 13.98 -0.07 0.90
C ALA A 68 14.81 0.91 0.09
N ARG A 69 15.28 0.47 -1.07
CA ARG A 69 15.91 1.32 -2.07
C ARG A 69 15.15 1.13 -3.37
N CYS A 70 14.63 2.20 -3.94
CA CYS A 70 13.79 2.15 -5.13
C CYS A 70 14.40 2.94 -6.28
N ASP A 71 14.44 2.33 -7.45
CA ASP A 71 14.92 2.96 -8.67
C ASP A 71 13.86 2.85 -9.76
N LYS A 72 13.70 3.94 -10.52
CA LYS A 72 12.80 3.98 -11.66
C LYS A 72 13.58 3.63 -12.92
N PRO A 73 13.19 2.60 -13.69
CA PRO A 73 13.89 2.26 -14.92
C PRO A 73 13.76 3.40 -15.96
N GLY A 74 14.87 3.78 -16.58
CA GLY A 74 14.94 4.77 -17.67
C GLY A 74 15.86 5.97 -17.38
N ALA A 75 16.06 6.83 -18.39
CA ALA A 75 16.80 8.08 -18.22
C ALA A 75 15.84 9.17 -17.69
N GLY A 76 15.95 9.51 -16.42
CA GLY A 76 15.11 10.53 -15.79
C GLY A 76 15.33 10.63 -14.28
N ALA A 77 14.63 11.57 -13.64
CA ALA A 77 14.57 11.62 -12.19
C ALA A 77 13.80 10.40 -11.64
N ASN A 78 14.22 9.87 -10.49
CA ASN A 78 13.50 8.85 -9.73
C ASN A 78 12.19 9.45 -9.16
N ARG A 79 11.20 9.61 -10.05
CA ARG A 79 9.90 10.24 -9.79
C ARG A 79 8.83 9.72 -10.76
N GLY A 80 7.57 9.77 -10.33
CA GLY A 80 6.38 9.61 -11.15
C GLY A 80 5.78 8.21 -11.09
N ALA A 81 4.52 8.12 -11.50
CA ALA A 81 3.78 6.86 -11.61
C ALA A 81 4.43 5.89 -12.60
N GLY A 82 4.01 4.63 -12.58
CA GLY A 82 4.53 3.57 -13.44
C GLY A 82 5.33 2.52 -12.67
N ALA A 83 6.13 1.76 -13.42
CA ALA A 83 6.97 0.71 -12.88
C ALA A 83 8.19 1.27 -12.13
N TRP A 84 8.61 0.54 -11.11
CA TRP A 84 9.76 0.76 -10.24
C TRP A 84 10.31 -0.59 -9.80
N THR A 85 11.61 -0.67 -9.59
CA THR A 85 12.24 -1.82 -8.94
C THR A 85 12.73 -1.37 -7.58
N CYS A 86 12.37 -2.11 -6.53
CA CYS A 86 12.77 -1.81 -5.17
C CYS A 86 13.45 -3.01 -4.54
N THR A 87 14.60 -2.79 -3.93
CA THR A 87 15.29 -3.80 -3.13
C THR A 87 14.99 -3.53 -1.65
N VAL A 88 14.41 -4.50 -0.97
CA VAL A 88 14.09 -4.43 0.47
C VAL A 88 15.11 -5.25 1.24
N THR A 89 15.75 -4.65 2.24
CA THR A 89 16.69 -5.29 3.15
C THR A 89 16.15 -5.30 4.57
N TRP A 90 16.38 -6.38 5.31
CA TRP A 90 15.97 -6.50 6.71
C TRP A 90 16.80 -7.56 7.44
N PHE A 91 16.70 -7.60 8.76
CA PHE A 91 17.22 -8.71 9.56
C PHE A 91 16.10 -9.71 9.87
N GLY A 92 16.37 -10.98 9.60
CA GLY A 92 15.51 -12.09 10.00
C GLY A 92 15.45 -12.26 11.52
N PRO A 93 14.61 -13.19 12.02
CA PRO A 93 14.43 -13.41 13.46
C PRO A 93 15.73 -13.73 14.20
N ASP A 94 16.67 -14.34 13.47
CA ASP A 94 17.96 -14.82 13.94
C ASP A 94 19.07 -13.75 13.83
N GLY A 95 18.73 -12.55 13.36
CA GLY A 95 19.69 -11.47 13.07
C GLY A 95 20.42 -11.61 11.72
N THR A 96 20.08 -12.63 10.92
CA THR A 96 20.64 -12.82 9.58
C THR A 96 20.16 -11.71 8.63
N PRO A 97 21.06 -11.03 7.89
CA PRO A 97 20.65 -10.06 6.87
C PRO A 97 19.99 -10.79 5.69
N LEU A 98 18.84 -10.26 5.26
CA LEU A 98 18.05 -10.75 4.14
C LEU A 98 17.74 -9.60 3.19
N GLU A 99 17.58 -9.94 1.92
CA GLU A 99 17.27 -8.98 0.86
C GLU A 99 16.35 -9.61 -0.17
N ALA A 100 15.36 -8.86 -0.64
CA ALA A 100 14.46 -9.28 -1.71
C ALA A 100 14.11 -8.12 -2.64
N ASP A 101 14.09 -8.41 -3.93
CA ASP A 101 13.58 -7.48 -4.93
C ASP A 101 12.06 -7.50 -4.99
N TYR A 102 11.50 -6.32 -5.24
CA TYR A 102 10.10 -6.03 -5.41
C TYR A 102 9.88 -5.29 -6.72
N GLU A 103 9.01 -5.84 -7.56
CA GLU A 103 8.47 -5.15 -8.73
C GLU A 103 7.27 -4.31 -8.28
N LEU A 104 7.40 -2.98 -8.37
CA LEU A 104 6.44 -2.03 -7.84
C LEU A 104 5.77 -1.25 -8.97
N GLN A 105 4.45 -1.11 -8.89
CA GLN A 105 3.65 -0.29 -9.79
C GLN A 105 3.01 0.86 -9.01
N ALA A 106 3.56 2.06 -9.18
CA ALA A 106 3.06 3.28 -8.57
C ALA A 106 1.92 3.88 -9.41
N LYS A 107 0.86 4.32 -8.75
CA LYS A 107 -0.28 5.01 -9.34
C LYS A 107 -0.15 6.51 -9.11
N ALA A 108 -0.65 7.30 -10.07
CA ALA A 108 -0.93 8.71 -9.81
C ALA A 108 -1.94 8.80 -8.65
N GLY A 109 -1.67 9.64 -7.65
CA GLY A 109 -2.53 9.78 -6.47
C GLY A 109 -2.10 9.00 -5.23
N GLY A 110 -0.85 8.55 -5.13
CA GLY A 110 -0.29 8.22 -3.81
C GLY A 110 -0.25 6.75 -3.41
N CYS A 111 -0.60 5.81 -4.30
CA CYS A 111 -0.65 4.39 -3.96
C CYS A 111 0.21 3.54 -4.88
N PHE A 112 0.62 2.36 -4.42
CA PHE A 112 1.34 1.38 -5.21
C PHE A 112 0.92 -0.05 -4.87
N THR A 113 1.25 -0.96 -5.78
CA THR A 113 1.24 -2.40 -5.57
C THR A 113 2.66 -2.92 -5.78
N ALA A 114 3.18 -3.76 -4.91
CA ALA A 114 4.54 -4.30 -5.00
C ALA A 114 4.54 -5.81 -4.84
N ALA A 115 5.16 -6.54 -5.77
CA ALA A 115 5.27 -8.00 -5.74
C ALA A 115 6.70 -8.43 -5.43
N GLY A 116 6.89 -9.18 -4.34
CA GLY A 116 8.21 -9.60 -3.88
C GLY A 116 8.68 -10.88 -4.54
N GLN A 117 10.01 -11.03 -4.67
CA GLN A 117 10.65 -12.23 -5.23
C GLN A 117 10.26 -13.50 -4.43
N PRO A 118 9.49 -14.45 -5.00
CA PRO A 118 8.96 -15.59 -4.24
C PRO A 118 10.02 -16.52 -3.67
N ALA A 119 11.20 -16.56 -4.30
CA ALA A 119 12.34 -17.35 -3.84
C ALA A 119 12.87 -16.88 -2.47
N VAL A 120 12.63 -15.62 -2.09
CA VAL A 120 13.09 -15.06 -0.81
C VAL A 120 11.92 -14.85 0.15
N VAL A 121 10.85 -14.18 -0.28
CA VAL A 121 9.74 -13.81 0.63
C VAL A 121 8.69 -14.93 0.79
N GLY A 122 8.87 -16.03 0.06
CA GLY A 122 8.00 -17.20 0.06
C GLY A 122 6.86 -17.11 -0.94
N ALA A 123 6.15 -18.23 -1.13
CA ALA A 123 5.01 -18.32 -2.03
C ALA A 123 3.85 -17.39 -1.60
N PRO A 124 2.94 -17.00 -2.52
CA PRO A 124 1.77 -16.16 -2.21
C PRO A 124 0.81 -16.76 -1.16
N ARG A 125 0.88 -18.07 -0.94
CA ARG A 125 0.12 -18.80 0.08
C ARG A 125 1.08 -19.66 0.87
N LEU A 126 1.03 -19.54 2.19
CA LEU A 126 1.81 -20.34 3.12
C LEU A 126 0.90 -21.25 3.94
N GLU A 127 1.49 -22.27 4.54
CA GLU A 127 0.83 -23.16 5.50
C GLU A 127 1.18 -22.72 6.92
N ALA A 128 0.16 -22.63 7.76
CA ALA A 128 0.29 -22.35 9.18
C ALA A 128 0.58 -23.65 9.95
N PRO A 129 1.11 -23.58 11.18
CA PRO A 129 1.43 -24.76 11.97
C PRO A 129 0.25 -25.70 12.27
N ASP A 130 -0.98 -25.19 12.21
CA ASP A 130 -2.22 -25.95 12.38
C ASP A 130 -2.69 -26.65 11.09
N GLY A 131 -1.91 -26.58 10.01
CA GLY A 131 -2.25 -27.10 8.68
C GLY A 131 -3.18 -26.19 7.86
N GLY A 132 -3.61 -25.05 8.41
CA GLY A 132 -4.37 -24.03 7.70
C GLY A 132 -3.52 -23.34 6.63
N ARG A 133 -4.15 -22.77 5.59
CA ARG A 133 -3.45 -21.96 4.58
C ARG A 133 -3.86 -20.49 4.67
N PHE A 134 -2.88 -19.59 4.64
CA PHE A 134 -3.10 -18.15 4.64
C PHE A 134 -2.39 -17.45 3.48
N VAL A 135 -2.86 -16.25 3.14
CA VAL A 135 -2.21 -15.38 2.16
C VAL A 135 -0.94 -14.82 2.78
N ASN A 136 0.19 -15.00 2.10
CA ASN A 136 1.46 -14.46 2.53
C ASN A 136 1.43 -12.92 2.43
N PRO A 137 1.42 -12.19 3.55
CA PRO A 137 1.20 -10.75 3.53
C PRO A 137 2.36 -9.95 2.93
N VAL A 138 3.56 -10.53 2.80
CA VAL A 138 4.71 -9.86 2.16
C VAL A 138 4.93 -10.28 0.71
N ALA A 139 4.23 -11.30 0.20
CA ALA A 139 4.36 -11.71 -1.19
C ALA A 139 3.85 -10.65 -2.18
N ALA A 140 2.81 -9.91 -1.77
CA ALA A 140 2.31 -8.74 -2.47
C ALA A 140 1.88 -7.70 -1.44
N ILE A 141 2.29 -6.45 -1.64
CA ILE A 141 2.05 -5.33 -0.74
C ILE A 141 1.29 -4.25 -1.50
N ASP A 142 0.10 -3.94 -1.02
CA ASP A 142 -0.68 -2.78 -1.46
C ASP A 142 -0.62 -1.71 -0.38
N ALA A 143 -0.14 -0.52 -0.73
CA ALA A 143 0.00 0.57 0.22
C ALA A 143 -0.25 1.93 -0.44
N CYS A 144 -0.65 2.89 0.38
CA CYS A 144 -0.74 4.29 -0.01
C CYS A 144 0.15 5.12 0.91
N TYR A 145 0.98 5.97 0.32
CA TYR A 145 1.76 6.96 1.03
C TYR A 145 0.93 8.24 1.20
N LEU A 146 1.05 8.88 2.36
CA LEU A 146 0.39 10.17 2.60
C LEU A 146 1.27 11.28 1.99
N PRO A 147 0.79 12.04 0.99
CA PRO A 147 1.56 13.18 0.50
C PRO A 147 1.78 14.19 1.63
N GLY A 148 3.02 14.62 1.83
CA GLY A 148 3.38 15.65 2.81
C GLY A 148 3.62 15.15 4.25
N ALA A 149 3.92 13.87 4.47
CA ALA A 149 4.28 13.36 5.80
C ALA A 149 5.48 14.10 6.43
N GLU A 150 6.46 14.53 5.62
CA GLU A 150 7.59 15.36 6.08
C GLU A 150 7.14 16.72 6.62
N ALA A 151 6.10 17.33 6.04
CA ALA A 151 5.56 18.62 6.50
C ALA A 151 4.84 18.52 7.86
N ARG A 152 4.39 17.33 8.26
CA ARG A 152 3.74 17.09 9.57
C ARG A 152 4.71 16.67 10.66
N ALA A 153 5.90 16.16 10.31
CA ALA A 153 6.94 15.85 11.27
C ALA A 153 7.75 17.08 11.71
N ALA A 154 7.64 18.19 10.97
CA ALA A 154 8.32 19.46 11.23
C ALA A 154 7.43 20.54 11.88
N ALA A 155 6.20 20.19 12.30
CA ALA A 155 5.24 21.07 12.97
C ALA A 155 4.94 20.56 14.38
#